data_AF-A0A0M3HTI5-F1
#
_entry.id   AF-A0A0M3HTI5-F1
#
_cell.length_a   1.000
_cell.length_b   1.000
_cell.length_c   1.000
_cell.angle_alpha   90.00
_cell.angle_beta   90.00
_cell.angle_gamma   90.00
#
_symmetry.space_group_name_H-M   'P 1'
#
loop_
_entity.id
_entity.type
_entity.pdbx_description
1 polymer ?
#
loop_
_entity_poly.entity_id
_entity_poly.type
_entity_poly.pdbx_seq_one_letter_code
_entity_poly.pdbx_strand_id
1 'polypeptide(L)'
;MRITSPNQVFSEWFEGVDLITYEGNVVESGEHEICVSARVPMGSVKVELDIISYDTQLVQAFLDEMLKTRKTEAAVMSVVERITERVQKMFGSVRHNSFMVRRDTNLQRKNLHYIDVFSTLQTVFMLVSGVAQVIIIRKLFFVDAKKIRI
;
A
#
# COMPACT_ATOMS: atom_id res chain seq x y z
N MET A 1 1.30 -17.36 -1.85
CA MET A 1 2.78 -17.52 -1.87
C MET A 1 3.13 -18.59 -0.87
N ARG A 2 3.94 -19.59 -1.22
CA ARG A 2 4.47 -20.59 -0.30
C ARG A 2 5.94 -20.32 -0.05
N ILE A 3 6.37 -20.41 1.20
CA ILE A 3 7.79 -20.40 1.56
C ILE A 3 8.12 -21.74 2.19
N THR A 4 9.17 -22.39 1.70
CA THR A 4 9.63 -23.70 2.20
C THR A 4 11.08 -23.61 2.65
N SER A 5 11.38 -24.11 3.85
CA SER A 5 12.73 -24.19 4.39
C SER A 5 13.51 -25.37 3.82
N PRO A 6 14.86 -25.35 3.88
CA PRO A 6 15.70 -26.38 3.29
C PRO A 6 15.42 -27.78 3.86
N ASN A 7 15.11 -27.85 5.15
CA ASN A 7 14.78 -29.10 5.83
C ASN A 7 13.32 -29.52 5.66
N GLN A 8 12.52 -28.74 4.91
CA GLN A 8 11.07 -28.91 4.73
C GLN A 8 10.26 -28.89 6.03
N VAL A 9 10.87 -28.55 7.16
CA VAL A 9 10.21 -28.43 8.47
C VAL A 9 9.21 -27.29 8.47
N PHE A 10 9.56 -26.20 7.78
CA PHE A 10 8.67 -25.06 7.59
C PHE A 10 8.23 -25.02 6.12
N SER A 11 6.93 -25.19 5.87
CA SER A 11 6.33 -25.02 4.55
C SER A 11 4.91 -24.49 4.71
N GLU A 12 4.74 -23.18 4.54
CA GLU A 12 3.46 -22.52 4.76
C GLU A 12 2.99 -21.76 3.53
N TRP A 13 1.68 -21.87 3.26
CA TRP A 13 0.99 -21.08 2.24
C TRP A 13 0.43 -19.81 2.88
N PHE A 14 0.94 -18.69 2.39
CA PHE A 14 0.42 -17.36 2.68
C PHE A 14 -0.55 -16.96 1.57
N GLU A 15 -1.81 -16.78 1.93
CA GLU A 15 -2.85 -16.30 1.03
C GLU A 15 -3.10 -14.81 1.25
N GLY A 16 -3.29 -14.07 0.17
CA GLY A 16 -3.61 -12.65 0.21
C GLY A 16 -4.09 -12.15 -1.15
N VAL A 17 -4.82 -11.03 -1.12
CA VAL A 17 -5.34 -10.37 -2.32
C VAL A 17 -4.41 -9.20 -2.66
N ASP A 18 -3.88 -9.20 -3.88
CA ASP A 18 -2.92 -8.24 -4.45
C ASP A 18 -1.53 -8.13 -3.80
N LEU A 19 -1.42 -8.25 -2.48
CA LEU A 19 -0.15 -8.16 -1.74
C LEU A 19 -0.06 -9.27 -0.70
N ILE A 20 1.11 -9.91 -0.63
CA ILE A 20 1.43 -10.92 0.37
C ILE A 20 2.83 -10.58 0.89
N THR A 21 2.94 -10.37 2.20
CA THR A 21 4.20 -10.04 2.87
C THR A 21 4.50 -11.12 3.91
N TYR A 22 5.75 -11.55 3.98
CA TYR A 22 6.24 -12.43 5.03
C TYR A 22 7.46 -11.78 5.68
N GLU A 23 7.46 -11.69 7.00
CA GLU A 23 8.59 -11.25 7.81
C GLU A 23 8.88 -12.36 8.82
N GLY A 24 10.09 -12.90 8.78
CA GLY A 24 10.49 -13.99 9.64
C GLY A 24 12.00 -14.16 9.69
N ASN A 25 12.49 -14.73 10.79
CA ASN A 25 13.91 -15.00 10.98
C ASN A 25 14.28 -16.32 10.31
N VAL A 26 15.35 -16.32 9.52
CA VAL A 26 15.90 -17.52 8.92
C VAL A 26 16.88 -18.15 9.91
N VAL A 27 16.46 -19.25 10.54
CA VAL A 27 17.28 -19.97 11.53
C VAL A 27 18.09 -21.09 10.88
N GLU A 28 17.65 -21.58 9.72
CA GLU A 28 18.26 -22.70 9.00
C GLU A 28 19.14 -22.21 7.86
N SER A 29 20.32 -22.81 7.70
CA SER A 29 21.21 -22.54 6.57
C SER A 29 20.85 -23.46 5.41
N GLY A 30 20.59 -22.87 4.23
CA GLY A 30 20.32 -23.62 3.01
C GLY A 30 19.41 -22.89 2.03
N GLU A 31 19.04 -23.58 0.96
CA GLU A 31 18.17 -23.06 -0.09
C GLU A 31 16.71 -23.02 0.37
N HIS A 32 16.12 -21.83 0.34
CA HIS A 32 14.70 -21.64 0.61
C HIS A 32 13.93 -21.53 -0.70
N GLU A 33 12.82 -22.24 -0.81
CA GLU A 33 11.98 -22.19 -2.00
C GLU A 33 10.79 -21.26 -1.80
N ILE A 34 10.58 -20.35 -2.76
CA ILE A 34 9.43 -19.45 -2.79
C ILE A 34 8.57 -19.80 -4.01
N CYS A 35 7.35 -20.29 -3.77
CA CYS A 35 6.39 -20.61 -4.83
C CYS A 35 5.26 -19.58 -4.86
N VAL A 36 4.99 -18.99 -6.02
CA VAL A 36 3.86 -18.08 -6.20
C VAL A 36 2.81 -18.76 -7.08
N SER A 37 1.58 -18.87 -6.57
CA SER A 37 0.43 -19.34 -7.33
C SER A 37 -0.63 -18.25 -7.30
N ALA A 38 -1.16 -17.91 -8.48
CA ALA A 38 -2.22 -16.93 -8.65
C ALA A 38 -3.30 -17.53 -9.54
N ARG A 39 -4.55 -17.55 -9.07
CA ARG A 39 -5.70 -17.97 -9.87
C ARG A 39 -6.25 -16.74 -10.60
N VAL A 40 -5.96 -16.64 -11.89
CA VAL A 40 -6.53 -15.60 -12.77
C VAL A 40 -7.48 -16.22 -13.78
N PRO A 41 -8.72 -15.71 -13.89
CA PRO A 41 -9.71 -16.22 -14.84
C PRO A 41 -9.41 -15.86 -16.31
N MET A 42 -8.73 -14.73 -16.58
CA MET A 42 -8.23 -14.36 -17.91
C MET A 42 -7.02 -13.43 -17.82
N GLY A 43 -6.05 -13.60 -18.73
CA GLY A 43 -4.88 -12.72 -18.89
C GLY A 43 -3.57 -13.25 -18.28
N SER A 44 -2.52 -12.43 -18.33
CA SER A 44 -1.22 -12.73 -17.74
C SER A 44 -1.09 -12.13 -16.33
N VAL A 45 -0.51 -12.88 -15.40
CA VAL A 45 -0.15 -12.38 -14.07
C VAL A 45 1.23 -11.76 -14.13
N LYS A 46 1.34 -10.50 -13.74
CA LYS A 46 2.64 -9.88 -13.47
C LYS A 46 2.90 -9.96 -11.96
N VAL A 47 3.92 -10.70 -11.58
CA VAL A 47 4.37 -10.83 -10.19
C VAL A 47 5.60 -9.96 -10.01
N GLU A 48 5.59 -9.13 -8.96
CA GLU A 48 6.75 -8.39 -8.48
C GLU A 48 7.18 -9.02 -7.16
N LEU A 49 8.43 -9.47 -7.09
CA LEU A 49 8.99 -10.17 -5.93
C LEU A 49 10.18 -9.38 -5.42
N ASP A 50 10.03 -8.80 -4.23
CA ASP A 50 11.11 -8.13 -3.50
C ASP A 50 11.53 -9.04 -2.34
N ILE A 51 12.76 -9.56 -2.40
CA ILE A 51 13.37 -10.34 -1.32
C ILE A 51 14.40 -9.47 -0.62
N ILE A 52 14.25 -9.35 0.70
CA ILE A 52 15.16 -8.56 1.52
C ILE A 52 15.68 -9.46 2.63
N SER A 53 16.98 -9.73 2.61
CA SER A 53 17.68 -10.50 3.65
C SER A 53 18.64 -9.58 4.40
N TYR A 54 18.59 -9.64 5.73
CA TYR A 54 19.52 -8.93 6.59
C TYR A 54 20.29 -9.92 7.45
N ASP A 55 21.62 -9.82 7.42
CA ASP A 55 22.48 -10.54 8.36
C ASP A 55 22.70 -9.67 9.59
N THR A 56 21.99 -9.99 10.67
CA THR A 56 22.09 -9.28 11.95
C THR A 56 23.48 -9.39 12.56
N GLN A 57 24.20 -10.49 12.31
CA GLN A 57 25.55 -10.69 12.83
C GLN A 57 26.57 -9.84 12.09
N LEU A 58 26.44 -9.69 10.77
CA LEU A 58 27.31 -8.83 9.99
C LEU A 58 27.12 -7.36 10.37
N VAL A 59 25.87 -6.95 10.65
CA VAL A 59 25.55 -5.62 11.17
C VAL A 59 26.14 -5.42 12.57
N GLN A 60 25.99 -6.39 13.48
CA GLN A 60 26.60 -6.33 14.82
C GLN A 60 28.13 -6.32 14.76
N ALA A 61 28.75 -7.12 13.90
CA ALA A 61 30.21 -7.16 13.75
C ALA A 61 30.78 -5.85 13.21
N PHE A 62 30.08 -5.22 12.25
CA PHE A 62 30.45 -3.90 11.73
C PHE A 62 30.28 -2.81 12.80
N LEU A 63 29.22 -2.89 13.60
CA LEU A 63 29.02 -2.02 14.76
C LEU A 63 30.14 -2.22 15.80
N ASP A 64 30.49 -3.46 16.12
CA ASP A 64 31.57 -3.80 17.06
C ASP A 64 32.94 -3.32 16.56
N GLU A 65 33.23 -3.41 15.26
CA GLU A 65 34.47 -2.93 14.66
C GLU A 65 34.56 -1.39 14.71
N MET A 66 33.47 -0.69 14.39
CA MET A 66 33.36 0.76 14.53
C MET A 66 33.50 1.22 15.98
N LEU A 67 33.05 0.41 16.95
CA LEU A 67 33.05 0.70 18.38
C LEU A 67 34.35 0.28 19.11
N LYS A 68 35.10 -0.71 18.61
CA LYS A 68 36.48 -0.97 19.09
C LYS A 68 37.38 0.26 18.97
N THR A 69 37.05 1.15 18.05
CA THR A 69 37.75 2.43 17.84
C THR A 69 37.38 3.48 18.91
N ARG A 70 36.30 3.28 19.70
CA ARG A 70 35.84 4.20 20.76
C ARG A 70 35.45 3.41 22.01
N LYS A 71 36.34 3.35 23.02
CA LYS A 71 36.06 2.77 24.36
C LYS A 71 34.77 3.34 24.96
N THR A 72 33.62 2.74 24.67
CA THR A 72 32.31 3.25 25.10
C THR A 72 31.47 2.13 25.69
N GLU A 73 30.76 2.47 26.77
CA GLU A 73 30.07 1.56 27.69
C GLU A 73 28.92 0.79 27.02
N ALA A 74 28.64 -0.42 27.52
CA ALA A 74 27.58 -1.31 27.02
C ALA A 74 26.18 -0.66 26.93
N ALA A 75 25.92 0.42 27.68
CA ALA A 75 24.71 1.22 27.55
C ALA A 75 24.56 1.84 26.14
N VAL A 76 25.66 2.32 25.55
CA VAL A 76 25.69 2.92 24.21
C VAL A 76 25.41 1.86 23.13
N MET A 77 25.91 0.63 23.32
CA MET A 77 25.67 -0.50 22.41
C MET A 77 24.18 -0.80 22.26
N SER A 78 23.45 -0.90 23.38
CA SER A 78 21.99 -1.15 23.36
C SER A 78 21.18 -0.04 22.69
N VAL A 79 21.70 1.19 22.69
CA VAL A 79 21.04 2.35 22.05
C VAL A 79 21.31 2.35 20.56
N VAL A 80 22.54 2.07 20.13
CA VAL A 80 22.92 2.02 18.71
C VAL A 80 22.21 0.87 17.98
N GLU A 81 22.11 -0.30 18.61
CA GLU A 81 21.37 -1.43 18.06
C GLU A 81 19.89 -1.08 17.85
N ARG A 82 19.23 -0.51 18.87
CA ARG A 82 17.84 -0.04 18.75
C ARG A 82 17.65 1.05 17.70
N ILE A 83 18.62 1.96 17.54
CA ILE A 83 18.56 2.98 16.49
C ILE A 83 18.68 2.33 15.12
N THR A 84 19.61 1.40 14.94
CA THR A 84 19.85 0.71 13.68
C THR A 84 18.63 -0.09 13.24
N GLU A 85 18.05 -0.88 14.15
CA GLU A 85 16.79 -1.58 13.90
C GLU A 85 15.66 -0.62 13.51
N ARG A 86 15.53 0.51 14.21
CA ARG A 86 14.50 1.52 13.91
C ARG A 86 14.72 2.17 12.55
N VAL A 87 15.96 2.50 12.19
CA VAL A 87 16.30 3.08 10.88
C VAL A 87 16.02 2.08 9.76
N GLN A 88 16.35 0.81 9.96
CA GLN A 88 16.08 -0.24 8.99
C GLN A 88 14.57 -0.46 8.80
N LYS A 89 13.81 -0.58 9.90
CA LYS A 89 12.34 -0.66 9.85
C LYS A 89 11.72 0.56 9.17
N MET A 90 12.25 1.75 9.47
CA MET A 90 11.81 2.99 8.84
C MET A 90 12.09 2.99 7.33
N PHE A 91 13.28 2.55 6.90
CA PHE A 91 13.63 2.48 5.48
C PHE A 91 12.74 1.49 4.72
N GLY A 92 12.52 0.31 5.30
CA GLY A 92 11.58 -0.67 4.76
C GLY A 92 10.17 -0.11 4.65
N SER A 93 9.66 0.55 5.71
CA SER A 93 8.34 1.19 5.71
C SER A 93 8.21 2.32 4.67
N VAL A 94 9.22 3.18 4.52
CA VAL A 94 9.21 4.27 3.54
C VAL A 94 9.23 3.73 2.11
N ARG A 95 10.04 2.71 1.84
CA ARG A 95 10.07 2.06 0.52
C ARG A 95 8.73 1.39 0.21
N HIS A 96 8.16 0.68 1.18
CA HIS A 96 6.86 0.04 1.05
C HIS A 96 5.74 1.07 0.79
N ASN A 97 5.71 2.16 1.55
CA ASN A 97 4.72 3.21 1.35
C ASN A 97 4.87 3.90 -0.01
N SER A 98 6.11 4.16 -0.42
CA SER A 98 6.41 4.74 -1.74
C SER A 98 5.94 3.82 -2.88
N PHE A 99 6.09 2.50 -2.71
CA PHE A 99 5.55 1.50 -3.63
C PHE A 99 4.02 1.53 -3.68
N MET A 100 3.36 1.54 -2.52
CA MET A 100 1.89 1.63 -2.42
C MET A 100 1.35 2.88 -3.12
N VAL A 101 1.96 4.04 -2.89
CA VAL A 101 1.61 5.30 -3.56
C VAL A 101 1.80 5.20 -5.07
N ARG A 102 2.91 4.60 -5.54
CA ARG A 102 3.17 4.42 -6.98
C ARG A 102 2.16 3.45 -7.62
N ARG A 103 1.74 2.42 -6.88
CA ARG A 103 0.69 1.48 -7.31
C ARG A 103 -0.64 2.20 -7.46
N ASP A 104 -1.05 2.93 -6.43
CA ASP A 104 -2.33 3.65 -6.40
C ASP A 104 -2.40 4.74 -7.47
N THR A 105 -1.33 5.52 -7.66
CA THR A 105 -1.27 6.51 -8.74
C THR A 105 -1.36 5.88 -10.13
N ASN A 106 -0.77 4.70 -10.33
CA ASN A 106 -0.90 3.97 -11.59
C ASN A 106 -2.31 3.41 -11.81
N LEU A 107 -2.96 2.91 -10.75
CA LEU A 107 -4.36 2.46 -10.81
C LEU A 107 -5.30 3.64 -11.11
N GLN A 108 -5.10 4.78 -10.44
CA GLN A 108 -5.84 6.01 -10.71
C GLN A 108 -5.62 6.50 -12.14
N ARG A 109 -4.39 6.43 -12.67
CA ARG A 109 -4.11 6.82 -14.06
C ARG A 109 -4.81 5.92 -15.06
N LYS A 110 -4.83 4.59 -14.84
CA LYS A 110 -5.55 3.64 -15.71
C LYS A 110 -7.06 3.86 -15.66
N ASN A 111 -7.59 4.18 -14.49
CA ASN A 111 -9.02 4.41 -14.27
C ASN A 111 -9.43 5.89 -14.38
N LEU A 112 -8.52 6.77 -14.79
CA LEU A 112 -8.72 8.22 -14.81
C LEU A 112 -9.96 8.58 -15.63
N HIS A 113 -10.13 7.93 -16.77
CA HIS A 113 -11.29 8.13 -17.64
C HIS A 113 -12.61 7.76 -16.95
N TYR A 114 -12.65 6.68 -16.18
CA TYR A 114 -13.86 6.30 -15.44
C TYR A 114 -14.20 7.30 -14.33
N ILE A 115 -13.17 7.76 -13.61
CA ILE A 115 -13.31 8.75 -12.53
C ILE A 115 -13.80 10.09 -13.11
N ASP A 116 -13.23 10.53 -14.23
CA ASP A 116 -13.56 11.79 -14.88
C ASP A 116 -14.97 11.78 -15.48
N VAL A 117 -15.37 10.69 -16.14
CA VAL A 117 -16.73 10.52 -16.67
C VAL A 117 -17.76 10.51 -15.53
N PHE A 118 -17.49 9.80 -14.44
CA PHE A 118 -18.39 9.77 -13.28
C PHE A 118 -18.55 11.15 -12.65
N SER A 119 -17.44 11.87 -12.44
CA SER A 119 -17.43 13.23 -11.92
C SER A 119 -18.20 14.20 -12.83
N THR A 120 -18.02 14.07 -14.14
CA THR A 120 -18.72 14.89 -15.14
C THR A 120 -20.23 14.63 -15.10
N LEU A 121 -20.66 13.37 -15.07
CA LEU A 121 -22.07 12.99 -14.94
C LEU A 121 -22.71 13.54 -13.67
N GLN A 122 -22.03 13.42 -12.52
CA GLN A 122 -22.49 13.97 -11.25
C GLN A 122 -22.67 15.50 -11.33
N THR A 123 -21.72 16.19 -11.97
CA THR A 123 -21.77 17.65 -12.15
C THR A 123 -22.95 18.07 -13.03
N VAL A 124 -23.18 17.38 -14.15
CA VAL A 124 -24.34 17.61 -15.03
C VAL A 124 -25.65 17.40 -14.27
N PHE A 125 -25.74 16.33 -13.47
CA PHE A 125 -26.94 16.04 -12.67
C PHE A 125 -27.23 17.17 -11.66
N MET A 126 -26.21 17.69 -10.99
CA MET A 126 -26.37 18.83 -10.07
C MET A 126 -26.86 20.10 -10.78
N LEU A 127 -26.33 20.41 -11.97
CA LEU A 127 -26.80 21.56 -12.76
C LEU A 127 -28.26 21.41 -13.19
N VAL A 128 -28.64 20.23 -13.69
CA VAL A 128 -30.02 19.94 -14.09
C VAL A 128 -30.97 20.04 -12.89
N SER A 129 -30.57 19.49 -11.74
CA SER A 129 -31.34 19.60 -10.50
C SER A 129 -31.53 21.06 -10.10
N GLY A 130 -30.50 21.90 -10.18
CA GLY A 130 -30.59 23.33 -9.88
C GLY A 130 -31.58 24.06 -10.81
N VAL A 131 -31.51 23.80 -12.12
CA VAL A 131 -32.45 24.39 -13.10
C VAL A 131 -33.89 23.93 -12.83
N ALA A 132 -34.09 22.63 -12.56
CA ALA A 132 -35.40 22.08 -12.24
C ALA A 132 -36.00 22.72 -10.98
N GLN A 133 -35.19 22.91 -9.92
CA GLN A 133 -35.61 23.59 -8.71
C GLN A 133 -36.07 25.02 -8.99
N VAL A 134 -35.32 25.79 -9.80
CA VAL A 134 -35.69 27.17 -10.18
C VAL A 134 -37.01 27.20 -10.96
N ILE A 135 -37.22 26.25 -11.90
CA ILE A 135 -38.47 26.16 -12.67
C ILE A 135 -39.65 25.83 -11.75
N ILE A 136 -39.49 24.87 -10.83
CA ILE A 136 -40.54 24.46 -9.88
C ILE A 136 -40.90 25.64 -8.98
N ILE A 137 -39.92 26.34 -8.41
CA ILE A 137 -40.14 27.52 -7.58
C ILE A 137 -40.86 28.61 -8.38
N ARG A 138 -40.39 28.91 -9.60
CA ARG A 138 -41.08 29.89 -10.46
C ARG A 138 -42.53 29.52 -10.74
N LYS A 139 -42.84 28.24 -10.97
CA LYS A 139 -44.22 27.76 -11.17
C LYS A 139 -45.06 27.84 -9.91
N LEU A 140 -44.47 27.55 -8.74
CA LEU A 140 -45.17 27.57 -7.46
C LEU A 140 -45.54 29.00 -7.03
N PHE A 141 -44.68 29.97 -7.34
CA PHE A 141 -44.93 31.40 -7.10
C PHE A 141 -45.54 32.14 -8.31
N PHE A 142 -45.91 31.42 -9.38
CA PHE A 142 -46.61 32.04 -10.50
C PHE A 142 -48.06 32.33 -10.09
N VAL A 143 -48.27 33.54 -9.59
CA VAL A 143 -49.61 34.05 -9.28
C VAL A 143 -50.31 34.32 -10.60
N ASP A 144 -51.30 33.47 -10.91
CA ASP A 144 -52.13 33.59 -12.10
C ASP A 144 -53.00 34.86 -11.99
N ALA A 145 -52.54 35.97 -12.57
CA ALA A 145 -53.21 37.26 -12.50
C ALA A 145 -54.62 37.26 -13.13
N LYS A 146 -54.96 36.23 -13.92
CA LYS A 146 -56.33 36.03 -14.43
C LYS A 146 -57.29 35.42 -13.41
N LYS A 147 -56.79 34.82 -12.32
CA LYS A 147 -57.59 34.16 -11.28
C LYS A 147 -57.85 35.05 -10.06
N ILE A 148 -57.09 36.14 -9.90
CA ILE A 148 -57.36 37.20 -8.91
C ILE A 148 -58.21 38.27 -9.59
N ARG A 149 -59.50 37.98 -9.72
CA ARG A 149 -60.52 38.99 -9.97
C ARG A 149 -61.20 39.23 -8.63
N ILE A 150 -60.84 40.33 -7.97
CA ILE A 150 -61.64 40.93 -6.89
C ILE A 150 -62.87 41.56 -7.55
#